data_AF-A0A970PQP7-F1
#
_entry.id   AF-A0A970PQP7-F1
#
_cell.length_a   1.000
_cell.length_b   1.000
_cell.length_c   1.000
_cell.angle_alpha   90.00
_cell.angle_beta   90.00
_cell.angle_gamma   90.00
#
_symmetry.space_group_name_H-M   'P 1'
#
loop_
_entity.id
_entity.type
_entity.pdbx_description
1 polymer ?
#
loop_
_entity_poly.entity_id
_entity_poly.type
_entity_poly.pdbx_seq_one_letter_code
_entity_poly.pdbx_strand_id
1 'polypeptide(L)'
;RPPRRMAGLDADALNLKALLAGQGFVRRAKKSRALYITDAPRRMGPAAWEGARTRLNLAGYPHELKNGLACISWDYPRSLAFSQALLAPEGWAEREGSLSGFCRILARHPGAFTQEMLPGFLHCLGLWDRGEENSLRRAAEVALADALRKSLPLPAYLLPLLLNPVERRAPC
;
A
#
# COMPACT_ATOMS: atom_id res chain seq x y z
N ARG A 1 9.07 -17.59 22.73
CA ARG A 1 9.19 -16.99 21.38
C ARG A 1 8.82 -15.51 21.50
N PRO A 2 9.66 -14.56 21.08
CA PRO A 2 9.23 -13.17 21.03
C PRO A 2 8.07 -13.03 20.01
N PRO A 3 7.12 -12.11 20.21
CA PRO A 3 6.06 -11.87 19.24
C PRO A 3 6.68 -11.46 17.90
N ARG A 4 6.18 -12.04 16.81
CA ARG A 4 6.53 -11.64 15.44
C ARG A 4 6.20 -10.15 15.33
N ARG A 5 7.20 -9.26 15.20
CA ARG A 5 6.94 -7.85 14.88
C ARG A 5 6.11 -7.83 13.59
N MET A 6 4.94 -7.21 13.66
CA MET A 6 4.08 -7.01 12.51
C MET A 6 4.80 -6.03 11.57
N ALA A 7 4.99 -6.42 10.32
CA ALA A 7 5.76 -5.64 9.35
C ALA A 7 4.92 -5.36 8.11
N GLY A 8 5.10 -4.18 7.51
CA GLY A 8 4.35 -3.78 6.32
C GLY A 8 2.84 -3.80 6.58
N LEU A 9 2.09 -4.49 5.73
CA LEU A 9 0.62 -4.54 5.76
C LEU A 9 0.05 -5.66 6.66
N ASP A 10 0.83 -6.22 7.58
CA ASP A 10 0.35 -7.34 8.41
C ASP A 10 -0.81 -6.95 9.32
N ALA A 11 -0.78 -5.75 9.90
CA ALA A 11 -1.90 -5.20 10.67
C ALA A 11 -3.16 -5.05 9.81
N ASP A 12 -2.99 -4.55 8.59
CA ASP A 12 -4.08 -4.35 7.65
C ASP A 12 -4.73 -5.67 7.23
N ALA A 13 -3.93 -6.72 7.06
CA ALA A 13 -4.42 -8.07 6.74
C ALA A 13 -5.21 -8.71 7.89
N LEU A 14 -4.79 -8.48 9.13
CA LEU A 14 -5.54 -8.93 10.31
C LEU A 14 -6.87 -8.19 10.43
N ASN A 15 -6.86 -6.87 10.21
CA ASN A 15 -8.08 -6.06 10.19
C ASN A 15 -9.04 -6.55 9.10
N LEU A 16 -8.52 -6.80 7.89
CA LEU A 16 -9.30 -7.34 6.78
C LEU A 16 -9.90 -8.72 7.13
N LYS A 17 -9.15 -9.59 7.80
CA LYS A 17 -9.66 -10.88 8.27
C LYS A 17 -10.76 -10.72 9.32
N ALA A 18 -10.68 -9.72 10.20
CA ALA A 18 -11.71 -9.41 11.18
C ALA A 18 -13.00 -8.90 10.50
N LEU A 19 -12.88 -8.04 9.49
CA LEU A 19 -14.02 -7.56 8.69
C LEU A 19 -14.76 -8.71 7.96
N LEU A 20 -14.02 -9.75 7.59
CA LEU A 20 -14.54 -10.99 7.00
C LEU A 20 -15.03 -12.00 8.06
N ALA A 21 -15.10 -11.63 9.34
CA ALA A 21 -15.47 -12.52 10.45
C ALA A 21 -14.63 -13.82 10.48
N GLY A 22 -13.36 -13.74 10.07
CA GLY A 22 -12.46 -14.88 9.97
C GLY A 22 -12.76 -15.85 8.82
N GLN A 23 -13.74 -15.56 7.96
CA GLN A 23 -14.12 -16.40 6.84
C GLN A 23 -13.14 -16.28 5.67
N GLY A 24 -12.74 -17.43 5.13
CA GLY A 24 -11.81 -17.51 4.03
C GLY A 24 -10.36 -17.19 4.39
N PHE A 25 -9.49 -17.38 3.41
CA PHE A 25 -8.12 -16.91 3.51
C PHE A 25 -8.04 -15.42 3.19
N VAL A 26 -7.01 -14.75 3.72
CA VAL A 26 -6.59 -13.43 3.25
C VAL A 26 -5.12 -13.55 2.86
N ARG A 27 -4.81 -13.34 1.58
CA ARG A 27 -3.44 -13.43 1.06
C ARG A 27 -3.08 -12.17 0.31
N ARG A 28 -1.81 -11.76 0.38
CA ARG A 28 -1.27 -10.68 -0.48
C ARG A 28 -1.35 -11.10 -1.93
N ALA A 29 -1.78 -10.20 -2.79
CA ALA A 29 -1.77 -10.44 -4.23
C ALA A 29 -0.41 -10.04 -4.81
N LYS A 30 0.31 -11.00 -5.42
CA LYS A 30 1.69 -10.77 -5.90
C LYS A 30 1.77 -10.16 -7.29
N LYS A 31 0.75 -10.37 -8.13
CA LYS A 31 0.76 -10.04 -9.57
C LYS A 31 -0.47 -9.26 -10.04
N SER A 32 -1.25 -8.70 -9.11
CA SER A 32 -2.46 -7.94 -9.44
C SER A 32 -2.39 -6.53 -8.88
N ARG A 33 -3.23 -5.63 -9.41
CA ARG A 33 -3.48 -4.31 -8.82
C ARG A 33 -4.19 -4.38 -7.45
N ALA A 34 -4.79 -5.52 -7.12
CA ALA A 34 -5.30 -5.79 -5.79
C ALA A 34 -4.17 -5.93 -4.78
N LEU A 35 -4.38 -5.48 -3.54
CA LEU A 35 -3.46 -5.73 -2.43
C LEU A 35 -3.69 -7.13 -1.83
N TYR A 36 -4.94 -7.59 -1.84
CA TYR A 36 -5.36 -8.85 -1.23
C TYR A 36 -6.27 -9.67 -2.14
N ILE A 37 -6.27 -10.97 -1.90
CA ILE A 37 -7.22 -11.92 -2.46
C ILE A 37 -7.80 -12.75 -1.32
N THR A 38 -9.11 -13.01 -1.37
CA THR A 38 -9.83 -13.88 -0.44
C THR A 38 -10.83 -14.78 -1.16
N ASP A 39 -11.04 -15.99 -0.64
CA ASP A 39 -12.11 -16.91 -1.03
C ASP A 39 -13.35 -16.81 -0.13
N ALA A 40 -13.43 -15.81 0.76
CA ALA A 40 -14.59 -15.58 1.63
C ALA A 40 -15.94 -15.65 0.90
N PRO A 41 -16.13 -15.08 -0.31
CA PRO A 41 -17.40 -15.19 -1.03
C PRO A 41 -17.87 -16.62 -1.30
N ARG A 42 -16.96 -17.59 -1.40
CA ARG A 42 -17.30 -19.00 -1.64
C ARG A 42 -17.69 -19.74 -0.36
N ARG A 43 -17.25 -19.23 0.79
CA ARG A 43 -17.47 -19.84 2.11
C ARG A 43 -18.66 -19.24 2.83
N MET A 44 -19.02 -18.02 2.47
CA MET A 44 -20.13 -17.29 3.03
C MET A 44 -21.39 -17.52 2.19
N GLY A 45 -22.54 -17.65 2.84
CA GLY A 45 -23.83 -17.55 2.14
C GLY A 45 -24.05 -16.14 1.57
N PRO A 46 -24.91 -15.97 0.56
CA PRO A 46 -25.09 -14.69 -0.13
C PRO A 46 -25.38 -13.50 0.80
N ALA A 47 -26.28 -13.67 1.77
CA ALA A 47 -26.62 -12.61 2.73
C ALA A 47 -25.44 -12.22 3.63
N ALA A 48 -24.66 -13.22 4.08
CA ALA A 48 -23.48 -12.98 4.91
C ALA A 48 -22.37 -12.28 4.12
N TRP A 49 -22.19 -12.67 2.85
CA TRP A 49 -21.26 -11.99 1.95
C TRP A 49 -21.65 -10.54 1.73
N GLU A 50 -22.92 -10.23 1.44
CA GLU A 50 -23.37 -8.84 1.28
C GLU A 50 -23.16 -7.99 2.55
N GLY A 51 -23.38 -8.56 3.73
CA GLY A 51 -23.05 -7.89 5.00
C GLY A 51 -21.55 -7.62 5.16
N ALA A 52 -20.68 -8.56 4.77
CA ALA A 52 -19.23 -8.33 4.74
C ALA A 52 -18.85 -7.26 3.69
N ARG A 53 -19.48 -7.30 2.52
CA ARG A 53 -19.29 -6.37 1.41
C ARG A 53 -19.52 -4.92 1.82
N THR A 54 -20.61 -4.66 2.53
CA THR A 54 -20.93 -3.35 3.07
C THR A 54 -19.87 -2.87 4.07
N ARG A 55 -19.45 -3.75 5.00
CA ARG A 55 -18.40 -3.42 5.98
C ARG A 55 -17.05 -3.13 5.32
N LEU A 56 -16.67 -3.89 4.28
CA LEU A 56 -15.46 -3.66 3.51
C LEU A 56 -15.48 -2.28 2.84
N ASN A 57 -16.57 -1.95 2.14
CA ASN A 57 -16.71 -0.66 1.47
C ASN A 57 -16.67 0.52 2.46
N LEU A 58 -17.37 0.42 3.59
CA LEU A 58 -17.34 1.45 4.65
C LEU A 58 -15.95 1.62 5.26
N ALA A 59 -15.15 0.56 5.32
CA ALA A 59 -13.78 0.60 5.78
C ALA A 59 -12.78 1.00 4.67
N GLY A 60 -13.22 1.38 3.47
CA GLY A 60 -12.34 1.79 2.38
C GLY A 60 -11.60 0.64 1.68
N TYR A 61 -12.21 -0.55 1.65
CA TYR A 61 -11.74 -1.73 0.93
C TYR A 61 -12.58 -2.03 -0.30
N PRO A 62 -12.42 -1.27 -1.40
CA PRO A 62 -13.07 -1.60 -2.66
C PRO A 62 -12.59 -2.97 -3.13
N HIS A 63 -13.50 -3.70 -3.78
CA HIS A 63 -13.25 -5.06 -4.18
C HIS A 63 -14.00 -5.43 -5.45
N GLU A 64 -13.41 -6.37 -6.18
CA GLU A 64 -13.99 -6.96 -7.39
C GLU A 64 -14.07 -8.47 -7.23
N LEU A 65 -15.18 -9.07 -7.65
CA LEU A 65 -15.31 -10.52 -7.72
C LEU A 65 -14.74 -11.03 -9.05
N LYS A 66 -13.77 -11.94 -8.97
CA LYS A 66 -13.17 -12.61 -10.13
C LYS A 66 -13.08 -14.11 -9.87
N ASN A 67 -13.79 -14.90 -10.69
CA ASN A 67 -13.86 -16.35 -10.56
C ASN A 67 -14.21 -16.79 -9.14
N GLY A 68 -15.17 -16.11 -8.48
CA GLY A 68 -15.56 -16.41 -7.10
C GLY A 68 -14.51 -16.07 -6.03
N LEU A 69 -13.45 -15.34 -6.35
CA LEU A 69 -12.54 -14.75 -5.37
C LEU A 69 -12.79 -13.25 -5.29
N ALA A 70 -12.68 -12.66 -4.10
CA ALA A 70 -12.68 -11.20 -3.97
C ALA A 70 -11.25 -10.69 -4.03
N CYS A 71 -10.98 -9.81 -4.99
CA CYS A 71 -9.75 -9.04 -5.12
C CYS A 71 -9.96 -7.70 -4.44
N ILE A 72 -9.21 -7.42 -3.37
CA ILE A 72 -9.43 -6.28 -2.47
C ILE A 72 -8.24 -5.32 -2.53
N SER A 73 -8.53 -4.03 -2.62
CA SER A 73 -7.56 -2.92 -2.58
C SER A 73 -7.94 -1.91 -1.50
N TRP A 74 -7.22 -0.80 -1.43
CA TRP A 74 -7.66 0.40 -0.72
C TRP A 74 -8.26 1.41 -1.68
N ASP A 75 -9.22 2.18 -1.20
CA ASP A 75 -9.70 3.37 -1.89
C ASP A 75 -8.72 4.54 -1.72
N TYR A 76 -9.07 5.67 -2.34
CA TYR A 76 -8.26 6.88 -2.25
C TYR A 76 -8.18 7.46 -0.83
N PRO A 77 -9.29 7.66 -0.08
CA PRO A 77 -9.24 8.17 1.29
C PRO A 77 -8.32 7.36 2.22
N ARG A 78 -8.43 6.03 2.20
CA ARG A 78 -7.58 5.14 3.02
C ARG A 78 -6.11 5.22 2.60
N SER A 79 -5.85 5.25 1.30
CA SER A 79 -4.50 5.37 0.75
C SER A 79 -3.84 6.69 1.13
N LEU A 80 -4.59 7.79 1.04
CA LEU A 80 -4.13 9.12 1.45
C LEU A 80 -3.82 9.16 2.95
N ALA A 81 -4.75 8.68 3.79
CA ALA A 81 -4.55 8.64 5.24
C ALA A 81 -3.32 7.81 5.63
N PHE A 82 -3.12 6.65 4.99
CA PHE A 82 -1.92 5.84 5.20
C PHE A 82 -0.64 6.59 4.78
N SER A 83 -0.65 7.23 3.60
CA SER A 83 0.51 8.00 3.13
C SER A 83 0.84 9.19 4.03
N GLN A 84 -0.15 9.81 4.65
CA GLN A 84 0.04 10.92 5.59
C GLN A 84 0.50 10.43 6.97
N ALA A 85 0.04 9.26 7.40
CA ALA A 85 0.44 8.65 8.67
C ALA A 85 1.85 8.06 8.65
N LEU A 86 2.35 7.66 7.47
CA LEU A 86 3.76 7.37 7.24
C LEU A 86 4.57 8.67 7.41
N LEU A 87 4.90 9.02 8.65
CA LEU A 87 5.81 10.12 8.94
C LEU A 87 7.19 9.79 8.35
N ALA A 88 7.81 10.79 7.73
CA ALA A 88 9.25 10.78 7.57
C ALA A 88 9.87 10.72 8.98
N PRO A 89 10.92 9.90 9.21
CA PRO A 89 11.59 9.86 10.51
C PRO A 89 11.93 11.27 11.01
N GLU A 90 11.76 11.53 12.31
CA GLU A 90 12.13 12.81 12.92
C GLU A 90 13.57 13.22 12.52
N GLY A 91 13.76 14.49 12.17
CA GLY A 91 15.05 15.01 11.69
C GLY A 91 15.37 14.69 10.22
N TRP A 92 14.46 14.08 9.45
CA TRP A 92 14.63 13.86 8.01
C TRP A 92 14.94 15.15 7.23
N ALA A 93 14.22 16.24 7.55
CA ALA A 93 14.39 17.52 6.85
C ALA A 93 15.80 18.11 7.10
N GLU A 94 16.38 17.83 8.27
CA GLU A 94 17.75 18.23 8.65
C GLU A 94 18.81 17.27 8.10
N ARG A 95 18.41 16.05 7.71
CA ARG A 95 19.26 14.98 7.19
C ARG A 95 19.25 14.89 5.67
N GLU A 96 18.78 15.91 4.96
CA GLU A 96 18.79 15.97 3.50
C GLU A 96 20.16 15.58 2.90
N GLY A 97 21.25 16.03 3.53
CA GLY A 97 22.63 15.70 3.15
C GLY A 97 23.02 14.21 3.25
N SER A 98 22.28 13.40 4.00
CA SER A 98 22.49 11.95 4.12
C SER A 98 21.65 11.11 3.15
N LEU A 99 20.69 11.75 2.48
CA LEU A 99 19.85 11.08 1.50
C LEU A 99 20.61 10.85 0.19
N SER A 100 20.31 9.73 -0.47
CA SER A 100 20.69 9.54 -1.87
C SER A 100 20.15 10.71 -2.70
N GLY A 101 20.87 11.14 -3.75
CA GLY A 101 20.52 12.34 -4.50
C GLY A 101 19.07 12.38 -4.99
N PHE A 102 18.50 11.22 -5.30
CA PHE A 102 17.10 11.05 -5.70
C PHE A 102 16.10 11.46 -4.61
N CYS A 103 16.29 11.02 -3.36
CA CYS A 103 15.39 11.35 -2.26
C CYS A 103 15.44 12.84 -1.89
N ARG A 104 16.57 13.53 -2.13
CA ARG A 104 16.67 14.99 -1.94
C ARG A 104 15.76 15.75 -2.92
N ILE A 105 15.71 15.32 -4.17
CA ILE A 105 14.83 15.94 -5.17
C ILE A 105 13.39 15.81 -4.71
N LEU A 106 12.95 14.61 -4.32
CA LEU A 106 11.60 14.41 -3.79
C LEU A 106 11.30 15.26 -2.55
N ALA A 107 12.29 15.49 -1.67
CA ALA A 107 12.12 16.30 -0.47
C ALA A 107 11.94 17.79 -0.75
N ARG A 108 12.60 18.33 -1.78
CA ARG A 108 12.61 19.77 -2.11
C ARG A 108 11.38 20.21 -2.88
N HIS A 109 10.77 19.32 -3.63
CA HIS A 109 9.68 19.67 -4.54
C HIS A 109 8.33 19.39 -3.87
N PRO A 110 7.37 20.34 -3.95
CA PRO A 110 6.02 20.11 -3.44
C PRO A 110 5.38 18.96 -4.21
N GLY A 111 5.05 17.89 -3.47
CA GLY A 111 4.31 16.76 -4.00
C GLY A 111 2.80 16.92 -3.78
N ALA A 112 2.03 16.16 -4.54
CA ALA A 112 0.61 15.93 -4.28
C ALA A 112 0.33 14.43 -4.28
N PHE A 113 -0.77 14.03 -3.66
CA PHE A 113 -1.37 12.73 -3.91
C PHE A 113 -2.76 12.98 -4.45
N THR A 114 -2.95 12.80 -5.76
CA THR A 114 -4.25 12.92 -6.42
C THR A 114 -4.88 11.55 -6.66
N GLN A 115 -6.18 11.52 -6.95
CA GLN A 115 -6.92 10.27 -7.15
C GLN A 115 -6.38 9.45 -8.34
N GLU A 116 -5.91 10.12 -9.39
CA GLU A 116 -5.33 9.49 -10.59
C GLU A 116 -4.03 8.73 -10.28
N MET A 117 -3.36 9.08 -9.17
CA MET A 117 -2.13 8.43 -8.74
C MET A 117 -2.39 7.14 -7.95
N LEU A 118 -3.65 6.84 -7.58
CA LEU A 118 -4.01 5.66 -6.77
C LEU A 118 -3.46 4.34 -7.34
N PRO A 119 -3.55 4.04 -8.66
CA PRO A 119 -2.97 2.81 -9.20
C PRO A 119 -1.45 2.73 -9.02
N GLY A 120 -0.75 3.86 -9.17
CA GLY A 120 0.70 3.96 -8.96
C GLY A 120 1.07 3.78 -7.49
N PHE A 121 0.29 4.37 -6.58
CA PHE A 121 0.44 4.18 -5.14
C PHE A 121 0.27 2.71 -4.75
N LEU A 122 -0.81 2.04 -5.16
CA LEU A 122 -1.06 0.64 -4.80
C LEU A 122 0.05 -0.29 -5.31
N HIS A 123 0.61 0.00 -6.49
CA HIS A 123 1.77 -0.71 -7.01
C HIS A 123 3.01 -0.51 -6.11
N CYS A 124 3.34 0.74 -5.77
CA CYS A 124 4.48 1.05 -4.90
C CYS A 124 4.29 0.46 -3.49
N LEU A 125 3.09 0.53 -2.95
CA LEU A 125 2.73 -0.06 -1.66
C LEU A 125 2.93 -1.57 -1.66
N GLY A 126 2.59 -2.26 -2.75
CA GLY A 126 2.83 -3.69 -2.90
C GLY A 126 4.32 -4.06 -2.99
N LEU A 127 5.16 -3.19 -3.55
CA LEU A 127 6.63 -3.35 -3.53
C LEU A 127 7.20 -3.12 -2.13
N TRP A 128 6.73 -2.05 -1.49
CA TRP A 128 7.07 -1.70 -0.11
C TRP A 128 6.71 -2.81 0.87
N ASP A 129 5.48 -3.33 0.83
CA ASP A 129 5.04 -4.44 1.67
C ASP A 129 5.95 -5.66 1.50
N ARG A 130 6.43 -5.93 0.28
CA ARG A 130 7.31 -7.07 -0.02
C ARG A 130 8.78 -6.84 0.37
N GLY A 131 9.18 -5.63 0.74
CA GLY A 131 10.59 -5.28 0.98
C GLY A 131 11.42 -5.21 -0.31
N GLU A 132 10.79 -5.00 -1.47
CA GLU A 132 11.48 -4.91 -2.76
C GLU A 132 12.04 -3.49 -3.00
N GLU A 133 12.99 -3.06 -2.16
CA GLU A 133 13.50 -1.68 -2.13
C GLU A 133 14.04 -1.18 -3.48
N ASN A 134 14.83 -2.00 -4.18
CA ASN A 134 15.38 -1.64 -5.50
C ASN A 134 14.27 -1.45 -6.55
N SER A 135 13.25 -2.30 -6.54
CA SER A 135 12.10 -2.18 -7.42
C SER A 135 11.27 -0.94 -7.09
N LEU A 136 11.08 -0.66 -5.79
CA LEU A 136 10.37 0.54 -5.32
C LEU A 136 11.10 1.81 -5.73
N ARG A 137 12.44 1.85 -5.55
CA ARG A 137 13.28 2.96 -6.00
C ARG A 137 13.16 3.18 -7.50
N ARG A 138 13.25 2.12 -8.31
CA ARG A 138 13.11 2.23 -9.77
C ARG A 138 11.72 2.74 -10.18
N ALA A 139 10.66 2.26 -9.54
CA ALA A 139 9.31 2.77 -9.78
C ALA A 139 9.18 4.26 -9.43
N ALA A 140 9.81 4.69 -8.34
CA ALA A 140 9.85 6.09 -7.93
C ALA A 140 10.64 6.96 -8.93
N GLU A 141 11.79 6.49 -9.43
CA GLU A 141 12.61 7.18 -10.44
C GLU A 141 11.83 7.38 -11.75
N VAL A 142 11.12 6.36 -12.22
CA VAL A 142 10.27 6.45 -13.41
C VAL A 142 9.13 7.45 -13.20
N ALA A 143 8.43 7.37 -12.07
CA ALA A 143 7.33 8.28 -11.75
C ALA A 143 7.79 9.74 -11.64
N LEU A 144 8.97 9.98 -11.07
CA LEU A 144 9.60 11.31 -11.01
C LEU A 144 9.91 11.82 -12.42
N ALA A 145 10.60 11.01 -13.23
CA ALA A 145 10.98 11.40 -14.59
C ALA A 145 9.76 11.75 -15.45
N ASP A 146 8.67 10.98 -15.31
CA ASP A 146 7.42 11.23 -16.02
C ASP A 146 6.71 12.49 -15.52
N ALA A 147 6.68 12.73 -14.20
CA ALA A 147 6.08 13.93 -13.62
C ALA A 147 6.84 15.19 -14.07
N LEU A 148 8.18 15.16 -14.05
CA LEU A 148 9.02 16.26 -14.54
C LEU A 148 8.81 16.49 -16.04
N ARG A 149 8.81 15.43 -16.87
CA ARG A 149 8.61 15.56 -18.32
C ARG A 149 7.26 16.17 -18.67
N LYS A 150 6.22 15.84 -17.89
CA LYS A 150 4.84 16.28 -18.13
C LYS A 150 4.45 17.52 -17.32
N SER A 151 5.38 18.10 -16.55
CA SER A 151 5.11 19.20 -15.62
C SER A 151 3.92 18.91 -14.67
N LEU A 152 3.83 17.67 -14.20
CA LEU A 152 2.80 17.23 -13.25
C LEU A 152 3.31 17.33 -11.80
N PRO A 153 2.41 17.42 -10.81
CA PRO A 153 2.79 17.32 -9.40
C PRO A 153 3.55 16.02 -9.11
N LEU A 154 4.57 16.10 -8.27
CA LEU A 154 5.31 14.90 -7.87
C LEU A 154 4.45 14.03 -6.94
N PRO A 155 4.52 12.68 -7.05
CA PRO A 155 3.75 11.83 -6.16
C PRO A 155 4.28 11.86 -4.73
N ALA A 156 3.55 12.50 -3.82
CA ALA A 156 3.97 12.76 -2.43
C ALA A 156 4.18 11.48 -1.61
N TYR A 157 3.54 10.37 -1.98
CA TYR A 157 3.63 9.09 -1.28
C TYR A 157 4.95 8.33 -1.51
N LEU A 158 5.75 8.71 -2.51
CA LEU A 158 6.99 7.98 -2.83
C LEU A 158 8.03 8.14 -1.71
N LEU A 159 8.15 9.36 -1.20
CA LEU A 159 9.16 9.71 -0.24
C LEU A 159 8.98 8.98 1.11
N PRO A 160 7.77 8.97 1.71
CA PRO A 160 7.55 8.21 2.95
C PRO A 160 7.74 6.70 2.80
N LEU A 161 7.40 6.11 1.64
CA LEU A 161 7.58 4.68 1.40
C LEU A 161 9.07 4.30 1.30
N LEU A 162 9.87 5.11 0.62
CA LEU A 162 11.32 4.90 0.49
C LEU A 162 12.06 5.07 1.83
N LEU A 163 11.47 5.88 2.71
CA LEU A 163 12.03 6.20 4.00
C LEU A 163 11.81 5.19 5.10
N ASN A 164 10.73 4.44 4.98
CA ASN A 164 10.27 3.53 6.01
C ASN A 164 10.32 2.10 5.46
N PRO A 165 11.50 1.56 5.05
CA PRO A 165 11.58 0.24 4.46
C PRO A 165 11.04 -0.82 5.42
N VAL A 166 10.35 -1.82 4.86
CA VAL A 166 9.84 -2.94 5.66
C VAL A 166 10.96 -3.95 5.85
N GLU A 167 11.42 -4.11 7.08
CA GLU A 167 12.32 -5.20 7.46
C GLU A 167 11.57 -6.55 7.43
N ARG A 168 11.43 -7.16 6.26
CA ARG A 168 11.01 -8.56 6.16
C ARG A 168 12.21 -9.44 6.41
N ARG A 169 12.25 -10.10 7.59
CA ARG A 169 13.16 -11.25 7.77
C ARG A 169 12.86 -12.27 6.67
N ALA A 170 13.85 -12.55 5.83
CA ALA A 170 13.77 -13.65 4.87
C ALA A 170 13.34 -14.92 5.62
N PRO A 171 12.42 -15.73 5.06
CA PRO A 171 12.19 -17.06 5.61
C PRO A 171 13.51 -17.82 5.51
N CYS A 172 14.11 -18.08 6.68
CA CYS A 172 15.15 -19.08 6.86
C CYS A 172 14.64 -20.46 6.43
#